data_AF-A0AA35J3S8-F1
#
_entry.id   AF-A0AA35J3S8-F1
#
_cell.length_a   1.000
_cell.length_b   1.000
_cell.length_c   1.000
_cell.angle_alpha   90.00
_cell.angle_beta   90.00
_cell.angle_gamma   90.00
#
_symmetry.space_group_name_H-M   'P 1'
#
loop_
_entity.id
_entity.type
_entity.pdbx_description
1 polymer ?
#
loop_
_entity_poly.entity_id
_entity_poly.type
_entity_poly.pdbx_seq_one_letter_code
_entity_poly.pdbx_strand_id
1 'polypeptide(L)' 'MDKTDKTDKKQEQENHADEGDKPKPCCVCKPEKEERDTCILFNGQDSDKCKEFIDKYKECMKGYGFEVPSAN' A
#
# COMPACT_ATOMS: atom_id res chain seq x y z
N MET A 1 9.03 -5.73 43.71
CA MET A 1 9.65 -6.95 43.16
C MET A 1 9.08 -7.16 41.77
N ASP A 2 9.92 -6.89 40.79
CA ASP A 2 9.75 -7.10 39.36
C ASP A 2 9.78 -8.60 38.99
N LYS A 3 9.47 -8.91 37.72
CA LYS A 3 9.51 -10.20 36.97
C LYS A 3 8.13 -10.86 36.72
N THR A 4 7.72 -11.28 35.53
CA THR A 4 8.42 -11.45 34.24
C THR A 4 7.40 -11.66 33.11
N ASP A 5 7.70 -11.07 31.95
CA ASP A 5 7.77 -11.70 30.62
C ASP A 5 6.67 -12.68 30.17
N LYS A 6 5.92 -12.26 29.14
CA LYS A 6 5.82 -13.10 27.93
C LYS A 6 5.69 -12.23 26.67
N THR A 7 6.81 -12.18 25.96
CA THR A 7 6.93 -11.96 24.53
C THR A 7 5.72 -12.46 23.73
N ASP A 8 5.10 -11.60 22.92
CA ASP A 8 4.76 -11.97 21.55
C ASP A 8 5.04 -10.80 20.61
N LYS A 9 6.18 -10.94 19.95
CA LYS A 9 6.76 -10.06 18.96
C LYS A 9 6.14 -10.46 17.62
N LYS A 10 4.98 -9.91 17.28
CA LYS A 10 4.52 -9.86 15.87
C LYS A 10 5.13 -8.62 15.23
N GLN A 11 6.38 -8.75 14.80
CA GLN A 11 6.99 -7.83 13.85
C GLN A 11 6.24 -7.92 12.53
N GLU A 12 5.41 -6.93 12.24
CA GLU A 12 4.91 -6.68 10.90
C GLU A 12 5.53 -5.37 10.40
N GLN A 13 6.65 -5.55 9.70
CA GLN A 13 7.21 -4.68 8.66
C GLN A 13 7.48 -3.21 9.04
N GLU A 14 8.47 -3.05 9.92
CA GLU A 14 9.31 -1.85 9.87
C GLU A 14 10.12 -1.80 8.57
N ASN A 15 10.26 -0.57 8.11
CA ASN A 15 10.91 -0.08 6.91
C ASN A 15 12.37 -0.56 6.85
N HIS A 16 12.65 -1.59 6.07
CA HIS A 16 14.03 -1.97 5.72
C HIS A 16 14.51 -1.02 4.62
N ALA A 17 15.03 0.14 5.04
CA ALA A 17 15.91 0.97 4.23
C ALA A 17 17.32 0.36 4.31
N ASP A 18 17.58 -0.61 3.42
CA ASP A 18 18.92 -1.09 3.13
C ASP A 18 19.37 -0.52 1.78
N GLU A 19 20.63 -0.13 1.75
CA GLU A 19 21.25 0.87 0.89
C GLU A 19 21.04 0.62 -0.62
N GLY A 20 20.24 1.50 -1.24
CA GLY A 20 19.87 1.46 -2.66
C GLY A 20 18.77 2.46 -2.96
N ASP A 21 19.10 3.74 -2.81
CA ASP A 21 18.29 4.96 -2.97
C ASP A 21 17.21 4.91 -4.08
N LYS A 22 16.03 4.37 -3.75
CA LYS A 22 14.73 4.65 -4.38
C LYS A 22 13.61 3.91 -3.60
N PRO A 23 12.67 4.62 -2.97
CA PRO A 23 11.54 3.96 -2.30
C PRO A 23 10.76 3.15 -3.33
N LYS A 24 10.52 1.88 -3.04
CA LYS A 24 9.71 1.01 -3.90
C LYS A 24 8.29 1.59 -3.99
N PRO A 25 7.62 1.55 -5.16
CA PRO A 25 6.29 2.13 -5.35
C PRO A 25 5.21 1.51 -4.44
N CYS A 26 5.47 0.31 -3.88
CA CYS A 26 4.59 -0.32 -2.91
C CYS A 26 4.65 0.29 -1.50
N CYS A 27 5.56 1.22 -1.22
CA CYS A 27 5.75 1.80 0.11
C CYS A 27 5.11 3.17 0.31
N VAL A 28 4.74 3.87 -0.77
CA VAL A 28 4.29 5.27 -0.72
C VAL A 28 2.77 5.40 -0.66
N CYS A 29 2.02 4.57 -1.38
CA CYS A 29 0.56 4.65 -1.49
C CYS A 29 -0.10 3.38 -0.97
N LYS A 30 0.37 2.86 0.18
CA LYS A 30 -0.18 1.66 0.82
C LYS A 30 -1.68 1.79 1.13
N PRO A 31 -2.15 2.84 1.82
CA PRO A 31 -3.58 2.97 2.14
C PRO A 31 -4.46 2.99 0.89
N GLU A 32 -4.13 3.83 -0.10
CA GLU A 32 -4.89 3.87 -1.36
C GLU A 32 -4.87 2.54 -2.12
N LYS A 33 -3.75 1.81 -2.06
CA LYS A 33 -3.65 0.48 -2.66
C LYS A 33 -4.57 -0.51 -1.95
N GLU A 34 -4.58 -0.52 -0.62
CA GLU A 34 -5.41 -1.42 0.19
C GLU A 34 -6.90 -1.13 -0.02
N GLU A 35 -7.31 0.13 -0.05
CA GLU A 35 -8.70 0.50 -0.34
C GLU A 35 -9.12 0.07 -1.75
N ARG A 36 -8.25 0.26 -2.74
CA ARG A 36 -8.49 -0.20 -4.12
C ARG A 36 -8.60 -1.71 -4.19
N ASP A 37 -7.66 -2.45 -3.60
CA ASP A 37 -7.69 -3.92 -3.58
C ASP A 37 -8.95 -4.44 -2.88
N THR A 38 -9.30 -3.83 -1.76
CA THR A 38 -10.52 -4.12 -1.01
C THR A 38 -11.76 -3.87 -1.88
N CYS A 39 -11.82 -2.73 -2.57
CA CYS A 39 -12.92 -2.43 -3.47
C CYS A 39 -13.03 -3.45 -4.60
N ILE A 40 -11.92 -3.80 -5.26
CA ILE A 40 -11.86 -4.78 -6.35
C ILE A 40 -12.28 -6.18 -5.84
N LEU A 41 -11.87 -6.55 -4.63
CA LEU A 41 -12.25 -7.81 -4.00
C LEU A 41 -13.77 -7.89 -3.75
N PHE A 42 -14.40 -6.78 -3.34
CA PHE A 42 -15.83 -6.74 -3.02
C PHE A 42 -16.73 -6.48 -4.23
N ASN A 43 -16.30 -5.67 -5.19
CA ASN A 43 -17.12 -5.21 -6.32
C ASN A 43 -16.69 -5.83 -7.66
N GLY A 44 -15.53 -6.47 -7.72
CA GLY A 44 -14.91 -6.93 -8.97
C GLY A 44 -14.09 -5.85 -9.66
N GLN A 45 -13.11 -6.28 -10.47
CA GLN A 45 -12.18 -5.38 -11.17
C GLN A 45 -12.88 -4.51 -12.23
N ASP A 46 -13.96 -5.00 -12.83
CA ASP A 46 -14.76 -4.29 -13.84
C ASP A 46 -15.77 -3.30 -13.24
N SER A 47 -15.86 -3.20 -11.90
CA SER A 47 -16.79 -2.26 -11.30
C SER A 47 -16.28 -0.82 -11.38
N ASP A 48 -17.07 0.06 -12.00
CA ASP A 48 -16.87 1.51 -11.98
C ASP A 48 -16.81 2.09 -10.56
N LYS A 49 -17.33 1.36 -9.56
CA LYS A 49 -17.28 1.72 -8.14
C LYS A 49 -15.84 1.88 -7.62
N CYS A 50 -14.88 1.20 -8.22
CA CYS A 50 -13.50 1.25 -7.78
C CYS A 50 -12.67 2.32 -8.48
N LYS A 51 -13.25 3.06 -9.45
CA LYS A 51 -12.55 4.14 -10.15
C LYS A 51 -11.99 5.20 -9.20
N GLU A 52 -12.79 5.64 -8.21
CA GLU A 52 -12.34 6.64 -7.24
C GLU A 52 -11.07 6.20 -6.49
N PHE A 53 -11.04 4.95 -6.01
CA PHE A 53 -9.86 4.40 -5.32
C PHE A 53 -8.67 4.21 -6.26
N ILE A 54 -8.91 3.83 -7.52
CA ILE A 54 -7.87 3.72 -8.55
C ILE A 54 -7.27 5.11 -8.86
N ASP A 55 -8.11 6.14 -9.00
CA ASP A 55 -7.66 7.52 -9.25
C ASP A 55 -6.86 8.08 -8.08
N LYS A 56 -7.29 7.84 -6.83
CA LYS A 56 -6.52 8.22 -5.64
C LYS A 56 -5.16 7.53 -5.58
N TYR A 57 -5.10 6.23 -5.85
CA TYR A 57 -3.83 5.50 -5.91
C TYR A 57 -2.90 6.05 -7.00
N LYS A 58 -3.44 6.38 -8.18
CA LYS A 58 -2.69 7.00 -9.27
C LYS A 58 -2.18 8.39 -8.91
N GLU A 59 -3.02 9.23 -8.31
CA GLU A 59 -2.65 10.58 -7.89
C GLU A 59 -1.53 10.54 -6.85
N CYS A 60 -1.64 9.65 -5.87
CA CYS A 60 -0.59 9.44 -4.89
C CYS A 60 0.72 9.04 -5.59
N MET A 61 0.73 8.02 -6.43
CA MET A 61 1.95 7.57 -7.12
C MET A 61 2.55 8.66 -8.02
N LYS A 62 1.70 9.44 -8.69
CA LYS A 62 2.13 10.59 -9.51
C LYS A 62 2.82 11.66 -8.68
N GLY A 63 2.37 11.92 -7.45
CA GLY A 63 3.03 12.82 -6.50
C GLY A 63 4.47 12.41 -6.16
N TYR A 64 4.77 11.11 -6.24
CA TYR A 64 6.11 10.56 -6.03
C TYR A 64 6.89 10.34 -7.34
N GLY A 65 6.35 10.76 -8.49
CA GLY A 65 7.00 10.62 -9.80
C GLY A 65 6.87 9.22 -10.42
N PHE A 66 5.93 8.40 -9.94
CA PHE A 66 5.61 7.09 -10.52
C PHE A 66 4.26 7.13 -11.25
N GLU A 67 4.25 6.86 -12.54
CA GLU A 67 3.00 6.73 -13.31
C GLU A 67 2.54 5.28 -13.36
N VAL A 68 1.31 5.01 -12.92
CA VAL A 68 0.70 3.68 -13.03
C VAL A 68 0.09 3.55 -14.43
N PRO A 69 0.58 2.62 -15.28
CA PRO A 69 -0.04 2.40 -16.57
C PRO A 69 -1.45 1.84 -16.36
N SER A 70 -2.47 2.57 -16.82
CA SER A 70 -3.80 1.98 -17.03
C SER A 70 -3.62 0.93 -18.12
N ALA A 71 -3.66 -0.35 -17.76
CA ALA A 71 -3.61 -1.43 -18.75
C ALA A 71 -4.69 -1.16 -19.81
N ASN A 72 -4.26 -1.15 -21.07
CA ASN A 72 -5.14 -1.12 -22.24
C ASN A 72 -5.53 -2.54 -22.60
#